data_AF-G0VHX7-F1
#
_entry.id   AF-G0VHX7-F1
#
_cell.length_a   1.000
_cell.length_b   1.000
_cell.length_c   1.000
_cell.angle_alpha   90.00
_cell.angle_beta   90.00
_cell.angle_gamma   90.00
#
_symmetry.space_group_name_H-M   'P 1'
#
loop_
_entity.id
_entity.type
_entity.pdbx_description
1 polymer ?
#
loop_
_entity_poly.entity_id
_entity_poly.type
_entity_poly.pdbx_seq_one_letter_code
_entity_poly.pdbx_strand_id
1 'polypeptide(L)'
;MSFPHSERLDVTVEQLKSIYGQLQEVFNDKFSQILPPDQVDDNDPLKRQVQIQLQDFLSGVMEMAANSLNVVNADMDGRSIKDVLLESEREYMEPFDLELNEKVRQLYQEWEDQTVKVSQLRQNGPLKVNEIYNGSKEEYLSRLDARINSLSQDEAMEDDADTDVALAPMDTTIKQDYQEALQNLYDTGQRIPDIRGDVEKLKRLVAYFDRAG
;
A
#
# COMPACT_ATOMS: atom_id res chain seq x y z
N MET A 1 -21.60 81.08 -2.32
CA MET A 1 -20.77 80.98 -3.54
C MET A 1 -20.60 79.49 -3.82
N SER A 2 -21.18 79.01 -4.93
CA SER A 2 -21.08 77.61 -5.33
C SER A 2 -19.89 77.49 -6.28
N PHE A 3 -18.90 76.66 -5.94
CA PHE A 3 -17.80 76.33 -6.85
C PHE A 3 -18.32 75.36 -7.91
N PRO A 4 -18.33 75.72 -9.20
CA PRO A 4 -18.71 74.79 -10.23
C PRO A 4 -17.48 73.98 -10.65
N HIS A 5 -17.71 72.68 -10.85
CA HIS A 5 -16.88 71.68 -11.56
C HIS A 5 -16.03 70.77 -10.65
N SER A 6 -16.50 69.52 -10.49
CA SER A 6 -15.57 68.40 -10.35
C SER A 6 -14.77 68.34 -11.66
N GLU A 7 -13.49 68.67 -11.63
CA GLU A 7 -12.59 68.49 -12.77
C GLU A 7 -12.46 66.98 -13.05
N ARG A 8 -13.38 66.43 -13.84
CA ARG A 8 -13.18 65.12 -14.45
C ARG A 8 -12.14 65.29 -15.54
N LEU A 9 -11.09 64.48 -15.50
CA LEU A 9 -10.02 64.54 -16.47
C LEU A 9 -10.47 63.83 -17.74
N ASP A 10 -10.49 64.56 -18.85
CA ASP A 10 -10.78 64.00 -20.17
C ASP A 10 -9.57 63.20 -20.69
N VAL A 11 -9.77 61.91 -20.93
CA VAL A 11 -8.73 60.96 -21.38
C VAL A 11 -9.26 60.13 -22.55
N THR A 12 -8.38 59.70 -23.46
CA THR A 12 -8.74 58.77 -24.53
C THR A 12 -8.44 57.33 -24.14
N VAL A 13 -9.10 56.36 -24.80
CA VAL A 13 -8.85 54.92 -24.56
C VAL A 13 -7.37 54.56 -24.76
N GLU A 14 -6.74 55.12 -25.80
CA GLU A 14 -5.32 54.89 -26.10
C GLU A 14 -4.40 55.45 -25.00
N GLN A 15 -4.71 56.64 -24.47
CA GLN A 15 -3.96 57.21 -23.35
C GLN A 15 -4.13 56.37 -22.08
N LEU A 16 -5.33 55.86 -21.82
CA LEU A 16 -5.58 54.99 -20.67
C LEU A 16 -4.78 53.68 -20.77
N LYS A 17 -4.81 53.03 -21.94
CA LYS A 17 -4.01 51.82 -22.22
C LYS A 17 -2.51 52.10 -22.14
N SER A 18 -2.05 53.25 -22.64
CA SER A 18 -0.65 53.67 -22.55
C SER A 18 -0.20 53.91 -21.11
N ILE A 19 -1.03 54.57 -20.28
CA ILE A 19 -0.71 54.79 -18.86
C ILE A 19 -0.64 53.45 -18.13
N TYR A 20 -1.59 52.55 -18.38
CA TYR A 20 -1.58 51.20 -17.83
C TYR A 20 -0.30 50.44 -18.21
N GLY A 21 0.05 50.42 -19.51
CA GLY A 21 1.26 49.75 -20.00
C GLY A 21 2.55 50.32 -19.42
N GLN A 22 2.67 51.66 -19.34
CA GLN A 22 3.84 52.31 -18.73
C GLN A 22 3.98 51.98 -17.24
N LEU A 23 2.88 51.97 -16.49
CA LEU A 23 2.91 51.58 -15.08
C LEU A 23 3.33 50.12 -14.94
N GLN A 24 2.79 49.23 -15.77
CA GLN A 24 3.14 47.82 -15.78
C GLN A 24 4.61 47.58 -16.12
N GLU A 25 5.15 48.29 -17.13
CA GLU A 25 6.56 48.25 -17.51
C GLU A 25 7.46 48.69 -16.35
N VAL A 26 7.15 49.83 -15.73
CA VAL A 26 7.91 50.33 -14.56
C VAL A 26 7.87 49.35 -13.39
N PHE A 27 6.71 48.70 -13.14
CA PHE A 27 6.63 47.69 -12.09
C PHE A 27 7.46 46.45 -12.43
N ASN A 28 7.41 45.98 -13.68
CA ASN A 28 8.20 44.83 -14.14
C ASN A 28 9.70 45.11 -14.10
N ASP A 29 10.14 46.30 -14.49
CA ASP A 29 11.54 46.74 -14.42
C ASP A 29 12.02 46.78 -12.98
N LYS A 30 11.22 47.37 -12.08
CA LYS A 30 11.56 47.42 -10.66
C LYS A 30 11.55 46.04 -10.02
N PHE A 31 10.59 45.20 -10.40
CA PHE A 31 10.47 43.84 -9.92
C PHE A 31 11.66 42.98 -10.34
N SER A 32 12.05 43.03 -11.61
CA SER A 32 13.22 42.33 -12.14
C SER A 32 14.54 42.83 -11.57
N GLN A 33 14.62 44.10 -11.15
CA GLN A 33 15.79 44.64 -10.45
C GLN A 33 15.91 44.09 -9.01
N ILE A 34 14.80 43.92 -8.30
CA ILE A 34 14.77 43.44 -6.91
C ILE A 34 14.94 41.92 -6.86
N LEU A 35 14.34 41.22 -7.83
CA LEU A 35 14.38 39.77 -7.99
C LEU A 35 14.94 39.45 -9.38
N PRO A 36 16.27 39.37 -9.53
CA PRO A 36 16.89 39.05 -10.81
C PRO A 36 16.41 37.69 -11.33
N PRO A 37 16.07 37.58 -12.64
CA PRO A 37 15.56 36.36 -13.23
C PRO A 37 16.55 35.18 -13.12
N ASP A 38 17.85 35.47 -13.03
CA ASP A 38 18.90 34.44 -12.93
C ASP A 38 19.02 33.78 -11.55
N GLN A 39 18.41 34.35 -10.51
CA GLN A 39 18.56 33.89 -9.12
C GLN A 39 17.32 33.21 -8.56
N VAL A 40 16.18 33.30 -9.26
CA VAL A 40 14.88 32.85 -8.75
C VAL A 40 14.20 32.00 -9.81
N ASP A 41 13.88 30.74 -9.45
CA ASP A 41 13.10 29.84 -10.29
C ASP A 41 11.80 30.53 -10.73
N ASP A 42 11.42 30.38 -12.00
CA ASP A 42 10.18 30.94 -12.54
C ASP A 42 8.93 30.36 -11.87
N ASN A 43 9.08 29.25 -11.13
CA ASN A 43 8.04 28.67 -10.29
C ASN A 43 8.08 29.09 -8.82
N ASP A 44 8.83 30.12 -8.43
CA ASP A 44 8.80 30.62 -7.05
C ASP A 44 7.39 31.15 -6.70
N PRO A 45 6.70 30.53 -5.71
CA PRO A 45 5.37 30.96 -5.31
C PRO A 45 5.34 32.39 -4.75
N LEU A 46 6.41 32.86 -4.11
CA LEU A 46 6.48 34.22 -3.56
C LEU A 46 6.61 35.26 -4.69
N LYS A 47 7.45 34.98 -5.69
CA LYS A 47 7.59 35.81 -6.90
C LYS A 47 6.24 35.98 -7.59
N ARG A 48 5.53 34.87 -7.83
CA ARG A 48 4.20 34.87 -8.47
C ARG A 48 3.16 35.60 -7.62
N GLN A 49 3.16 35.40 -6.30
CA GLN A 49 2.22 36.07 -5.39
C GLN A 49 2.40 37.60 -5.42
N VAL A 50 3.64 38.09 -5.41
CA VAL A 50 3.93 39.53 -5.47
C VAL A 50 3.49 40.11 -6.82
N GLN A 51 3.71 39.38 -7.92
CA GLN A 51 3.26 39.80 -9.25
C GLN A 51 1.73 39.93 -9.33
N ILE A 52 0.98 38.96 -8.79
CA ILE A 52 -0.49 39.03 -8.70
C ILE A 52 -0.91 40.23 -7.84
N GLN A 53 -0.26 40.45 -6.70
CA GLN A 53 -0.61 41.58 -5.82
C GLN A 53 -0.32 42.95 -6.45
N LEU A 54 0.75 43.08 -7.23
CA LEU A 54 1.04 44.29 -8.00
C LEU A 54 -0.01 44.54 -9.08
N GLN A 55 -0.46 43.48 -9.75
CA GLN A 55 -1.53 43.55 -10.74
C GLN A 55 -2.86 43.96 -10.09
N ASP A 56 -3.25 43.32 -8.99
CA ASP A 56 -4.44 43.69 -8.21
C ASP A 56 -4.39 45.14 -7.72
N PHE A 57 -3.21 45.59 -7.27
CA PHE A 57 -2.99 46.98 -6.85
C PHE A 57 -3.21 47.95 -8.02
N LEU A 58 -2.63 47.67 -9.18
CA LEU A 58 -2.76 48.51 -10.37
C LEU A 58 -4.22 48.55 -10.85
N SER A 59 -4.88 47.39 -10.93
CA SER A 59 -6.31 47.29 -11.24
C SER A 59 -7.17 48.10 -10.25
N GLY A 60 -6.87 48.02 -8.96
CA GLY A 60 -7.54 48.82 -7.92
C GLY A 60 -7.31 50.32 -8.04
N VAL A 61 -6.09 50.77 -8.34
CA VAL A 61 -5.78 52.19 -8.57
C VAL A 61 -6.50 52.72 -9.80
N MET A 62 -6.52 51.95 -10.89
CA MET A 62 -7.20 52.35 -12.13
C MET A 62 -8.71 52.39 -11.95
N GLU A 63 -9.30 51.47 -11.16
CA GLU A 63 -10.72 51.51 -10.81
C GLU A 63 -11.08 52.72 -9.94
N MET A 64 -10.23 53.09 -8.98
CA MET A 64 -10.40 54.31 -8.19
C MET A 64 -10.30 55.56 -9.06
N ALA A 65 -9.32 55.60 -9.96
CA ALA A 65 -9.11 56.70 -10.88
C ALA A 65 -10.25 56.83 -11.90
N ALA A 66 -10.84 55.72 -12.34
CA ALA A 66 -11.95 55.70 -13.31
C ALA A 66 -13.14 56.56 -12.88
N ASN A 67 -13.40 56.71 -11.58
CA ASN A 67 -14.48 57.57 -11.07
C ASN A 67 -14.24 59.08 -11.28
N SER A 68 -12.99 59.47 -11.54
CA SER A 68 -12.55 60.87 -11.74
C SER A 68 -12.13 61.15 -13.19
N LEU A 69 -12.24 60.16 -14.09
CA LEU A 69 -11.86 60.25 -15.49
C LEU A 69 -13.12 60.26 -16.37
N ASN A 70 -13.06 60.99 -17.48
CA ASN A 70 -14.07 60.97 -18.53
C ASN A 70 -13.41 60.51 -19.84
N VAL A 71 -13.96 59.48 -20.49
CA VAL A 71 -13.35 58.90 -21.69
C VAL A 71 -13.99 59.49 -22.95
N VAL A 72 -13.26 60.37 -23.65
CA VAL A 72 -13.79 61.20 -24.75
C VAL A 72 -13.96 60.44 -26.06
N ASN A 73 -13.11 59.43 -26.32
CA ASN A 73 -13.11 58.63 -27.56
C ASN A 73 -13.65 57.21 -27.35
N ALA A 74 -14.56 57.04 -26.40
CA ALA A 74 -15.29 55.79 -26.34
C ALA A 74 -16.56 55.96 -27.17
N ASP A 75 -16.57 55.37 -28.37
CA ASP A 75 -17.84 54.91 -28.93
C ASP A 75 -18.30 53.80 -27.98
N MET A 76 -18.96 54.21 -26.90
CA MET A 76 -19.43 53.37 -25.83
C MET A 76 -20.59 52.54 -26.40
N ASP A 77 -20.28 51.51 -27.20
CA ASP A 77 -21.17 50.41 -27.55
C ASP A 77 -21.48 49.58 -26.28
N GLY A 78 -21.99 50.24 -25.23
CA GLY A 78 -22.26 49.67 -23.92
C GLY A 78 -21.04 49.25 -23.08
N ARG A 79 -19.80 49.42 -23.55
CA ARG A 79 -18.58 49.02 -22.82
C ARG A 79 -18.24 50.01 -21.71
N SER A 80 -17.93 49.53 -20.51
CA SER A 80 -17.45 50.34 -19.39
C SER A 80 -15.95 50.60 -19.48
N ILE A 81 -15.46 51.66 -18.82
CA ILE A 81 -14.02 51.90 -18.59
C ILE A 81 -13.37 50.64 -17.97
N LYS A 82 -14.12 49.92 -17.14
CA LYS A 82 -13.68 48.65 -16.55
C LYS A 82 -13.41 47.56 -17.59
N ASP A 83 -14.22 47.48 -18.65
CA ASP A 83 -14.05 46.48 -19.70
C ASP A 83 -12.79 46.74 -20.54
N VAL A 84 -12.49 48.03 -20.76
CA VAL A 84 -11.26 48.46 -21.43
C VAL A 84 -10.02 48.13 -20.60
N LEU A 85 -10.10 48.31 -19.28
CA LEU A 85 -9.02 47.98 -18.33
C LEU A 85 -8.80 46.47 -18.21
N LEU A 86 -9.89 45.68 -18.14
CA LEU A 86 -9.83 44.22 -18.13
C LEU A 86 -9.23 43.66 -19.43
N GLU A 87 -9.49 44.31 -20.58
CA GLU A 87 -8.88 43.92 -21.85
C GLU A 87 -7.37 44.17 -21.85
N SER A 88 -6.91 45.32 -21.33
CA SER A 88 -5.46 45.55 -21.15
C SER A 88 -4.85 44.60 -20.13
N GLU A 89 -5.55 44.27 -19.05
CA GLU A 89 -5.06 43.33 -18.04
C GLU A 89 -4.84 41.93 -18.61
N ARG A 90 -5.77 41.44 -19.45
CA ARG A 90 -5.66 40.14 -20.13
C ARG A 90 -4.44 40.01 -21.04
N GLU A 91 -3.88 41.11 -21.54
CA GLU A 91 -2.66 41.11 -22.34
C GLU A 91 -1.42 40.74 -21.49
N TYR A 92 -1.44 41.04 -20.20
CA TYR A 92 -0.33 40.80 -19.27
C TYR A 92 -0.57 39.64 -18.30
N MET A 93 -1.75 39.01 -18.34
CA MET A 93 -2.06 37.81 -17.55
C MET A 93 -1.68 36.54 -18.31
N GLU A 94 -1.25 35.53 -17.55
CA GLU A 94 -1.08 34.18 -18.10
C GLU A 94 -2.43 33.64 -18.61
N PRO A 95 -2.51 33.14 -19.84
CA PRO A 95 -3.74 32.58 -20.36
C PRO A 95 -4.13 31.31 -19.60
N PHE A 96 -5.43 31.06 -19.50
CA PHE A 96 -5.93 29.86 -18.85
C PHE A 96 -5.53 28.59 -19.62
N ASP A 97 -4.64 27.79 -19.03
CA ASP A 97 -4.22 26.51 -19.60
C ASP A 97 -5.30 25.43 -19.41
N LEU A 98 -6.04 25.15 -20.49
CA LEU A 98 -7.07 24.11 -20.53
C LEU A 98 -6.51 22.71 -20.28
N GLU A 99 -5.29 22.42 -20.75
CA GLU A 99 -4.68 21.11 -20.55
C GLU A 99 -4.26 20.92 -19.10
N LEU A 100 -3.68 21.95 -18.48
CA LEU A 100 -3.34 21.92 -17.06
C LEU A 100 -4.60 21.79 -16.19
N ASN A 101 -5.66 22.52 -16.50
CA ASN A 101 -6.92 22.40 -15.78
C ASN A 101 -7.50 20.98 -15.88
N GLU A 102 -7.51 20.40 -17.08
CA GLU A 102 -8.01 19.03 -17.26
C GLU A 102 -7.13 18.01 -16.50
N LYS A 103 -5.81 18.18 -16.47
CA LYS A 103 -4.91 17.37 -15.62
C LYS A 103 -5.23 17.52 -14.14
N VAL A 104 -5.46 18.75 -13.66
CA VAL A 104 -5.86 19.01 -12.27
C VAL A 104 -7.18 18.30 -11.96
N ARG A 105 -8.16 18.40 -12.86
CA ARG A 105 -9.46 17.73 -12.71
C ARG A 105 -9.33 16.21 -12.64
N GLN A 106 -8.53 15.61 -13.51
CA GLN A 106 -8.26 14.17 -13.51
C GLN A 106 -7.59 13.73 -12.20
N LEU A 107 -6.59 14.47 -11.73
CA LEU A 107 -5.92 14.19 -10.46
C LEU A 107 -6.86 14.31 -9.26
N TYR A 108 -7.76 15.29 -9.26
CA TYR A 108 -8.79 15.41 -8.23
C TYR A 108 -9.73 14.21 -8.22
N GLN A 109 -10.19 13.78 -9.40
CA GLN A 109 -11.04 12.59 -9.51
C GLN A 109 -10.33 11.33 -9.04
N GLU A 110 -9.06 11.13 -9.44
CA GLU A 110 -8.26 10.00 -8.98
C GLU A 110 -8.09 10.04 -7.45
N TRP A 111 -7.82 11.22 -6.89
CA TRP A 111 -7.70 11.40 -5.44
C TRP A 111 -9.01 11.05 -4.71
N GLU A 112 -10.16 11.45 -5.24
CA GLU A 112 -11.47 11.09 -4.69
C GLU A 112 -11.70 9.57 -4.74
N ASP A 113 -11.44 8.94 -5.88
CA ASP A 113 -11.59 7.49 -6.07
C ASP A 113 -10.70 6.70 -5.10
N GLN A 114 -9.44 7.11 -4.94
CA GLN A 114 -8.53 6.47 -3.97
C GLN A 114 -9.00 6.69 -2.53
N THR A 115 -9.52 7.88 -2.20
CA THR A 115 -10.04 8.18 -0.87
C THR A 115 -11.24 7.29 -0.52
N VAL A 116 -12.17 7.12 -1.47
CA VAL A 116 -13.32 6.21 -1.32
C VAL A 116 -12.84 4.77 -1.17
N LYS A 117 -11.92 4.33 -2.03
CA LYS A 117 -11.35 2.98 -1.98
C LYS A 117 -10.69 2.68 -0.64
N VAL A 118 -9.84 3.58 -0.14
CA VAL A 118 -9.19 3.42 1.17
C VAL A 118 -10.22 3.37 2.30
N SER A 119 -11.25 4.21 2.24
CA SER A 119 -12.33 4.21 3.24
C SER A 119 -13.10 2.88 3.25
N GLN A 120 -13.45 2.36 2.07
CA GLN A 120 -14.08 1.04 1.94
C GLN A 120 -13.16 -0.08 2.41
N LEU A 121 -11.86 -0.02 2.12
CA LEU A 121 -10.88 -1.00 2.61
C LEU A 121 -10.75 -0.95 4.14
N ARG A 122 -10.77 0.24 4.75
CA ARG A 122 -10.72 0.39 6.21
C ARG A 122 -11.96 -0.18 6.89
N GLN A 123 -13.13 -0.02 6.27
CA GLN A 123 -14.39 -0.54 6.79
C GLN A 123 -14.53 -2.05 6.59
N ASN A 124 -14.33 -2.53 5.36
CA ASN A 124 -14.64 -3.90 4.96
C ASN A 124 -13.43 -4.85 5.09
N GLY A 125 -12.21 -4.32 5.04
CA GLY A 125 -10.98 -5.11 5.13
C GLY A 125 -10.90 -5.93 6.42
N PRO A 126 -11.02 -5.31 7.62
CA PRO A 126 -10.99 -6.06 8.88
C PRO A 126 -12.09 -7.11 8.99
N LEU A 127 -13.31 -6.78 8.53
CA LEU A 127 -14.45 -7.70 8.55
C LEU A 127 -14.16 -8.94 7.70
N LYS A 128 -13.68 -8.74 6.48
CA LYS A 128 -13.39 -9.84 5.55
C LYS A 128 -12.22 -10.71 6.01
N VAL A 129 -11.19 -10.11 6.60
CA VAL A 129 -10.07 -10.87 7.19
C VAL A 129 -10.57 -11.73 8.35
N ASN A 130 -11.42 -11.18 9.22
CA ASN A 130 -11.96 -11.91 10.35
C ASN A 130 -12.91 -13.03 9.91
N GLU A 131 -13.73 -12.80 8.88
CA GLU A 131 -14.58 -13.82 8.27
C GLU A 131 -13.77 -15.00 7.73
N ILE A 132 -12.72 -14.73 6.95
CA ILE A 132 -11.84 -15.77 6.39
C ILE A 132 -11.14 -16.53 7.52
N TYR A 133 -10.60 -15.81 8.50
CA TYR A 133 -9.91 -16.44 9.63
C TYR A 133 -10.85 -17.33 10.44
N ASN A 134 -12.01 -16.83 10.86
CA ASN A 134 -12.97 -17.61 11.63
C ASN A 134 -13.52 -18.79 10.84
N GLY A 135 -13.81 -18.63 9.55
CA GLY A 135 -14.22 -19.74 8.69
C GLY A 135 -13.16 -20.85 8.63
N SER A 136 -11.88 -20.48 8.42
CA SER A 136 -10.78 -21.44 8.40
C SER A 136 -10.55 -22.13 9.76
N LYS A 137 -10.74 -21.39 10.86
CA LYS A 137 -10.66 -21.93 12.22
C LYS A 137 -11.78 -22.94 12.48
N GLU A 138 -13.01 -22.61 12.13
CA GLU A 138 -14.18 -23.49 12.31
C GLU A 138 -14.00 -24.80 11.51
N GLU A 139 -13.52 -24.69 10.26
CA GLU A 139 -13.22 -25.85 9.43
C GLU A 139 -12.12 -26.73 10.04
N TYR A 140 -11.05 -26.11 10.55
CA TYR A 140 -9.97 -26.84 11.22
C TYR A 140 -10.45 -27.56 12.48
N LEU A 141 -11.26 -26.90 13.32
CA LEU A 141 -11.85 -27.49 14.51
C LEU A 141 -12.79 -28.65 14.15
N SER A 142 -13.64 -28.49 13.13
CA SER A 142 -14.52 -29.56 12.66
C SER A 142 -13.74 -30.80 12.20
N ARG A 143 -12.60 -30.62 11.50
CA ARG A 143 -11.71 -31.72 11.11
C ARG A 143 -11.06 -32.39 12.32
N LEU A 144 -10.66 -31.60 13.32
CA LEU A 144 -10.07 -32.11 14.55
C LEU A 144 -11.09 -32.94 15.35
N ASP A 145 -12.32 -32.44 15.50
CA ASP A 145 -13.42 -33.13 16.19
C ASP A 145 -13.77 -34.43 15.47
N ALA A 146 -13.83 -34.43 14.13
CA ALA A 146 -14.04 -35.65 13.35
C ALA A 146 -12.93 -36.69 13.59
N ARG A 147 -11.67 -36.24 13.72
CA ARG A 147 -10.53 -37.12 14.00
C ARG A 147 -10.56 -37.65 15.43
N ILE A 148 -10.90 -36.82 16.41
CA ILE A 148 -11.06 -37.24 17.81
C ILE A 148 -12.16 -38.29 17.90
N ASN A 149 -13.34 -38.02 17.31
CA ASN A 149 -14.45 -38.98 17.30
C ASN A 149 -14.08 -40.31 16.64
N SER A 150 -13.31 -40.30 15.54
CA SER A 150 -12.83 -41.55 14.94
C SER A 150 -11.90 -42.33 15.87
N LEU A 151 -10.98 -41.66 16.56
CA LEU A 151 -10.04 -42.33 17.48
C LEU A 151 -10.77 -42.87 18.72
N SER A 152 -11.70 -42.12 19.29
CA SER A 152 -12.52 -42.58 20.42
C SER A 152 -13.44 -43.73 20.04
N GLN A 153 -13.90 -43.79 18.78
CA GLN A 153 -14.70 -44.91 18.28
C GLN A 153 -13.83 -46.15 18.04
N ASP A 154 -12.61 -45.99 17.54
CA ASP A 154 -11.63 -47.07 17.40
C ASP A 154 -11.24 -47.64 18.79
N GLU A 155 -11.00 -46.78 19.78
CA GLU A 155 -10.74 -47.19 21.18
C GLU A 155 -11.95 -47.90 21.81
N ALA A 156 -13.18 -47.44 21.56
CA ALA A 156 -14.39 -48.10 22.05
C ALA A 156 -14.67 -49.45 21.36
N MET A 157 -14.25 -49.64 20.10
CA MET A 157 -14.32 -50.93 19.41
C MET A 157 -13.22 -51.90 19.87
N GLU A 158 -12.07 -51.40 20.34
CA GLU A 158 -11.05 -52.22 21.02
C GLU A 158 -11.48 -52.60 22.45
N ASP A 159 -12.19 -51.74 23.18
CA ASP A 159 -12.69 -52.02 24.54
C ASP A 159 -13.96 -52.89 24.55
N ASP A 160 -14.82 -52.82 23.51
CA ASP A 160 -15.99 -53.72 23.36
C ASP A 160 -15.60 -55.09 22.75
N ALA A 161 -14.34 -55.25 22.34
CA ALA A 161 -13.75 -56.56 22.05
C ALA A 161 -13.32 -57.33 23.32
N ASP A 162 -13.56 -56.77 24.51
CA ASP A 162 -13.39 -57.47 25.79
C ASP A 162 -14.73 -57.93 26.42
N THR A 163 -15.84 -57.79 25.69
CA THR A 163 -17.14 -58.35 26.09
C THR A 163 -17.33 -59.75 25.49
N ASP A 164 -16.98 -60.76 26.29
CA ASP A 164 -17.28 -62.18 26.12
C ASP A 164 -16.44 -62.96 25.08
N VAL A 165 -15.11 -62.80 25.13
CA VAL A 165 -14.22 -63.88 24.68
C VAL A 165 -14.32 -65.00 25.72
N ALA A 166 -15.26 -65.93 25.51
CA ALA A 166 -15.14 -67.27 26.04
C ALA A 166 -13.71 -67.73 25.74
N LEU A 167 -12.87 -67.78 26.78
CA LEU A 167 -11.48 -68.25 26.71
C LEU A 167 -11.53 -69.64 26.06
N ALA A 168 -11.34 -69.67 24.74
CA ALA A 168 -11.07 -70.88 24.01
C ALA A 168 -9.94 -71.59 24.76
N PRO A 169 -10.00 -72.91 24.98
CA PRO A 169 -8.98 -73.62 25.74
C PRO A 169 -7.64 -73.31 25.11
N MET A 170 -6.85 -72.50 25.82
CA MET A 170 -5.59 -71.95 25.34
C MET A 170 -4.72 -73.14 24.93
N ASP A 171 -4.47 -73.22 23.63
CA ASP A 171 -4.02 -74.42 22.92
C ASP A 171 -2.80 -75.01 23.65
N THR A 172 -2.94 -76.23 24.18
CA THR A 172 -1.90 -76.89 24.99
C THR A 172 -0.58 -77.03 24.25
N THR A 173 -0.65 -76.96 22.92
CA THR A 173 0.46 -76.90 21.96
C THR A 173 1.36 -75.69 22.18
N ILE A 174 0.80 -74.48 22.33
CA ILE A 174 1.61 -73.25 22.48
C ILE A 174 2.41 -73.26 23.79
N LYS A 175 1.84 -73.80 24.87
CA LYS A 175 2.57 -73.96 26.14
C LYS A 175 3.68 -75.00 26.03
N GLN A 176 3.43 -76.09 25.31
CA GLN A 176 4.45 -77.12 25.05
C GLN A 176 5.57 -76.56 24.17
N ASP A 177 5.25 -75.84 23.11
CA ASP A 177 6.22 -75.22 22.21
C ASP A 177 7.11 -74.20 22.93
N TYR A 178 6.51 -73.40 23.83
CA TYR A 178 7.26 -72.45 24.64
C TYR A 178 8.19 -73.16 25.65
N GLN A 179 7.71 -74.24 26.26
CA GLN A 179 8.52 -75.04 27.18
C GLN A 179 9.67 -75.76 26.45
N GLU A 180 9.40 -76.28 25.26
CA GLU A 180 10.42 -76.91 24.40
C GLU A 180 11.47 -75.88 23.94
N ALA A 181 11.05 -74.67 23.56
CA ALA A 181 11.96 -73.60 23.19
C ALA A 181 12.89 -73.19 24.36
N LEU A 182 12.37 -73.10 25.58
CA LEU A 182 13.17 -72.82 26.78
C LEU A 182 14.16 -73.95 27.09
N GLN A 183 13.74 -75.20 26.91
CA GLN A 183 14.59 -76.36 27.15
C GLN A 183 15.71 -76.45 26.10
N ASN A 184 15.40 -76.21 24.83
CA ASN A 184 16.38 -76.13 23.75
C ASN A 184 17.40 -74.99 23.97
N LEU A 185 16.96 -73.85 24.50
CA LEU A 185 17.85 -72.74 24.85
C LEU A 185 18.82 -73.14 25.96
N TYR A 186 18.31 -73.79 27.00
CA TYR A 186 19.13 -74.27 28.12
C TYR A 186 20.17 -75.31 27.66
N ASP A 187 19.75 -76.30 26.86
CA ASP A 187 20.63 -77.34 26.33
C ASP A 187 21.69 -76.75 25.39
N THR A 188 21.33 -75.76 24.59
CA THR A 188 22.29 -75.04 23.75
C THR A 188 23.30 -74.28 24.61
N GLY A 189 22.85 -73.63 25.68
CA GLY A 189 23.71 -72.96 26.65
C GLY A 189 24.76 -73.90 27.26
N GLN A 190 24.36 -75.14 27.59
CA GLN A 190 25.27 -76.17 28.11
C GLN A 190 26.26 -76.69 27.06
N ARG A 191 25.86 -76.76 25.78
CA ARG A 191 26.70 -77.33 24.70
C ARG A 191 27.68 -76.32 24.09
N ILE A 192 27.45 -75.02 24.24
CA ILE A 192 28.37 -73.96 23.76
C ILE A 192 29.82 -74.12 24.27
N PRO A 193 30.10 -74.34 25.57
CA PRO A 193 31.46 -74.51 26.05
C PRO A 193 32.15 -75.76 25.47
N ASP A 194 31.42 -76.87 25.30
CA ASP A 194 31.95 -78.10 24.71
C ASP A 194 32.30 -77.92 23.22
N ILE A 195 31.37 -77.32 22.45
CA ILE A 195 31.59 -77.02 21.03
C ILE A 195 32.77 -76.06 20.86
N ARG A 196 32.91 -75.05 21.74
CA ARG A 196 34.06 -74.15 21.72
C ARG A 196 35.37 -74.90 21.97
N GLY A 197 35.38 -75.83 22.93
CA GLY A 197 36.52 -76.69 23.20
C GLY A 197 36.90 -77.55 21.99
N ASP A 198 35.93 -78.14 21.31
CA ASP A 198 36.17 -78.98 20.13
C ASP A 198 36.61 -78.18 18.91
N VAL A 199 36.09 -76.96 18.72
CA VAL A 199 36.58 -76.02 17.71
C VAL A 199 38.03 -75.63 17.98
N GLU A 200 38.42 -75.39 19.23
CA GLU A 200 39.81 -75.11 19.58
C GLU A 200 40.73 -76.33 19.34
N LYS A 201 40.27 -77.54 19.64
CA LYS A 201 41.01 -78.78 19.32
C LYS A 201 41.17 -78.95 17.81
N LEU A 202 40.12 -78.73 17.04
CA LEU A 202 40.15 -78.80 15.57
C LEU A 202 41.08 -77.74 14.98
N LYS A 203 41.05 -76.49 15.48
CA LYS A 203 42.01 -75.46 15.08
C LYS A 203 43.45 -75.87 15.36
N ARG A 204 43.72 -76.50 16.51
CA ARG A 204 45.06 -77.02 16.83
C ARG A 204 45.47 -78.18 15.91
N LEU A 205 44.55 -79.06 15.55
CA LEU A 205 44.79 -80.16 14.60
C LEU A 205 45.06 -79.63 13.18
N VAL A 206 44.25 -78.68 12.70
CA VAL A 206 44.48 -78.02 11.40
C VAL A 206 45.83 -77.32 11.38
N ALA A 207 46.18 -76.57 12.43
CA ALA A 207 47.50 -75.94 12.55
C ALA A 207 48.66 -76.96 12.62
N TYR A 208 48.41 -78.19 13.07
CA TYR A 208 49.38 -79.27 13.04
C TYR A 208 49.54 -79.85 11.64
N PHE A 209 48.45 -80.07 10.91
CA PHE A 209 48.49 -80.51 9.50
C PHE A 209 49.14 -79.46 8.59
N ASP A 210 48.87 -78.17 8.80
CA ASP A 210 49.51 -77.07 8.05
C ASP A 210 51.01 -76.90 8.36
N ARG A 211 51.50 -77.48 9.46
CA ARG A 211 52.93 -77.49 9.83
C ARG A 211 53.66 -78.78 9.44
N ALA A 212 52.94 -79.84 9.07
CA ALA A 212 53.47 -81.16 8.77
C ALA A 212 53.42 -81.52 7.27
N GLY A 213 53.03 -80.57 6.41
CA GLY A 213 53.27 -80.57 4.96
C GLY A 213 54.29 -79.51 4.57
#